data_AF-A0A2D3VV24-F1
#
_entry.id   AF-A0A2D3VV24-F1
#
_cell.length_a   1.000
_cell.length_b   1.000
_cell.length_c   1.000
_cell.angle_alpha   90.00
_cell.angle_beta   90.00
_cell.angle_gamma   90.00
#
_symmetry.space_group_name_H-M   'P 1'
#
loop_
_entity.id
_entity.type
_entity.pdbx_description
1 polymer ?
#
loop_
_entity_poly.entity_id
_entity_poly.type
_entity_poly.pdbx_seq_one_letter_code
_entity_poly.pdbx_strand_id
1 'polypeptide(L)' 'MTSHDLLMILVMTFPMFIFAIAPALKVADYLEEKYAISETQKRIVMVGGTLSVSLILAAFLQLY' A
#
# COMPACT_ATOMS: atom_id res chain seq x y z
N MET A 1 6.11 12.83 20.48
CA MET A 1 5.71 11.44 20.20
C MET A 1 6.28 10.56 21.30
N THR A 2 5.41 10.01 22.12
CA THR A 2 5.77 8.99 23.10
C THR A 2 5.95 7.64 22.39
N SER A 3 6.64 6.68 23.02
CA SER A 3 6.79 5.30 22.52
C SER A 3 5.43 4.63 22.23
N HIS A 4 4.40 5.05 22.95
CA HIS A 4 3.01 4.60 22.79
C HIS A 4 2.37 5.13 21.49
N ASP A 5 2.68 6.36 21.09
CA ASP A 5 2.16 6.96 19.84
C ASP A 5 2.70 6.23 18.60
N LEU A 6 3.98 5.85 18.62
CA LEU A 6 4.60 5.05 17.55
C LEU A 6 3.95 3.66 17.43
N LEU A 7 3.66 3.01 18.56
CA LEU A 7 2.96 1.73 18.61
C LEU A 7 1.55 1.85 18.02
N MET A 8 0.80 2.89 18.40
CA MET A 8 -0.53 3.13 17.80
C MET A 8 -0.45 3.34 16.30
N ILE A 9 0.50 4.14 15.81
CA ILE A 9 0.67 4.37 14.38
C ILE A 9 0.91 3.04 13.66
N LEU A 10 1.83 2.20 14.15
CA LEU A 10 2.11 0.89 13.55
C LEU A 10 0.87 -0.02 13.53
N VAL A 11 0.17 -0.11 14.66
CA VAL A 11 -1.03 -0.95 14.79
C VAL A 11 -2.15 -0.48 13.85
N MET A 12 -2.25 0.82 13.58
CA MET A 12 -3.24 1.38 12.66
C MET A 12 -2.81 1.32 11.18
N THR A 13 -1.51 1.45 10.87
CA THR A 13 -1.02 1.34 9.49
C THR A 13 -1.04 -0.10 8.98
N PHE A 14 -0.81 -1.08 9.85
CA PHE A 14 -0.79 -2.49 9.47
C PHE A 14 -2.09 -2.98 8.78
N PRO A 15 -3.30 -2.78 9.36
CA PRO A 15 -4.55 -3.13 8.68
C PRO A 15 -4.76 -2.31 7.40
N MET A 16 -4.40 -1.03 7.37
CA MET A 16 -4.48 -0.23 6.13
C MET A 16 -3.60 -0.81 5.02
N PHE A 17 -2.39 -1.26 5.32
CA PHE A 17 -1.51 -1.91 4.34
C PHE A 17 -2.06 -3.24 3.84
N ILE A 18 -2.65 -4.06 4.70
CA ILE A 18 -3.30 -5.31 4.28
C ILE A 18 -4.47 -5.02 3.33
N PHE A 19 -5.24 -3.96 3.54
CA PHE A 19 -6.29 -3.57 2.60
C PHE A 19 -5.73 -2.97 1.32
N ALA A 20 -4.69 -2.16 1.39
CA ALA A 20 -4.08 -1.49 0.25
C ALA A 20 -3.26 -2.43 -0.64
N ILE A 21 -2.79 -3.57 -0.12
CA ILE A 21 -2.03 -4.55 -0.92
C ILE A 21 -2.90 -5.25 -1.96
N ALA A 22 -4.19 -5.46 -1.70
CA ALA A 22 -5.09 -6.13 -2.64
C ALA A 22 -5.28 -5.39 -3.98
N PRO A 23 -5.60 -4.08 -4.00
CA PRO A 23 -5.63 -3.32 -5.24
C PRO A 23 -4.22 -3.16 -5.86
N ALA A 24 -3.17 -3.02 -5.05
CA ALA A 24 -1.80 -2.92 -5.54
C ALA A 24 -1.33 -4.21 -6.24
N LEU A 25 -1.71 -5.37 -5.72
CA LEU A 25 -1.45 -6.68 -6.31
C LEU A 25 -2.16 -6.81 -7.66
N LYS A 26 -3.44 -6.44 -7.73
CA LYS A 26 -4.21 -6.49 -8.98
C LYS A 26 -3.62 -5.57 -10.06
N VAL A 27 -3.09 -4.40 -9.67
CA VAL A 27 -2.39 -3.50 -10.59
C VAL A 27 -1.06 -4.11 -11.05
N ALA A 28 -0.32 -4.73 -10.13
CA ALA A 28 0.94 -5.40 -10.44
C ALA A 28 0.74 -6.59 -11.40
N ASP A 29 -0.29 -7.41 -11.18
CA ASP A 29 -0.66 -8.52 -12.06
C ASP A 29 -1.06 -8.03 -13.46
N TYR A 30 -1.85 -6.95 -13.54
CA TYR A 30 -2.22 -6.34 -14.82
C TYR A 30 -0.99 -5.82 -15.59
N LEU A 31 -0.04 -5.21 -14.88
CA LEU A 31 1.21 -4.73 -15.48
C LEU A 31 2.09 -5.89 -15.93
N GLU A 32 2.12 -7.00 -15.19
CA GLU A 32 2.81 -8.23 -15.56
C GLU A 32 2.26 -8.82 -16.85
N GLU A 33 0.95 -8.98 -16.95
CA GLU A 33 0.32 -9.54 -18.15
C GLU A 33 0.52 -8.63 -19.38
N LYS A 34 0.46 -7.31 -19.19
CA LYS A 34 0.51 -6.35 -20.31
C LYS A 34 1.91 -5.97 -20.75
N TYR A 35 2.88 -5.92 -19.84
CA TYR A 35 4.23 -5.43 -20.10
C TYR A 35 5.33 -6.47 -19.84
N ALA A 36 4.97 -7.71 -19.46
CA ALA A 36 5.90 -8.79 -19.14
C ALA A 36 6.98 -8.37 -18.14
N ILE A 37 6.59 -7.60 -17.12
CA ILE A 37 7.51 -7.08 -16.10
C ILE A 37 8.09 -8.20 -15.23
N SER A 38 9.34 -8.02 -14.78
CA SER A 38 10.03 -8.99 -13.95
C SER A 38 9.48 -9.03 -12.51
N GLU A 39 9.72 -10.13 -11.80
CA GLU A 39 9.26 -10.31 -10.42
C GLU A 39 9.75 -9.20 -9.47
N THR A 40 10.97 -8.70 -9.69
CA THR A 40 11.53 -7.56 -8.96
C THR A 40 10.70 -6.28 -9.20
N GLN A 41 10.32 -6.02 -10.45
CA GLN A 41 9.49 -4.86 -10.81
C GLN A 41 8.08 -5.01 -10.26
N LYS A 42 7.49 -6.21 -10.33
CA LYS A 42 6.20 -6.53 -9.71
C LYS A 42 6.21 -6.22 -8.22
N ARG A 43 7.27 -6.61 -7.50
CA ARG A 43 7.42 -6.32 -6.06
C ARG A 43 7.52 -4.83 -5.78
N ILE A 44 8.25 -4.06 -6.59
CA ILE A 44 8.33 -2.60 -6.46
C ILE A 44 6.95 -1.96 -6.68
N VAL A 45 6.21 -2.40 -7.70
CA VAL A 45 4.86 -1.91 -7.99
C VAL A 45 3.89 -2.25 -6.85
N MET A 46 3.96 -3.45 -6.28
CA MET A 46 3.14 -3.82 -5.14
C MET A 46 3.42 -2.95 -3.92
N VAL A 47 4.69 -2.75 -3.55
CA VAL A 47 5.07 -1.93 -2.39
C VAL A 47 4.74 -0.45 -2.61
N GLY A 48 5.12 0.10 -3.76
CA GLY A 48 4.84 1.48 -4.12
C GLY A 48 3.34 1.76 -4.28
N GLY A 49 2.60 0.81 -4.86
CA GLY A 49 1.15 0.87 -4.98
C GLY A 49 0.45 0.82 -3.62
N THR A 50 0.89 -0.06 -2.73
CA THR A 50 0.34 -0.17 -1.37
C THR A 50 0.53 1.14 -0.59
N LEU A 51 1.73 1.75 -0.66
CA LEU A 51 2.00 3.05 -0.04
C LEU A 51 1.14 4.16 -0.64
N SER A 52 1.03 4.20 -1.96
CA SER A 52 0.24 5.22 -2.68
C SER A 52 -1.25 5.12 -2.33
N VAL A 53 -1.81 3.91 -2.38
CA VAL A 53 -3.21 3.66 -2.02
C VAL A 53 -3.47 4.00 -0.56
N SER A 54 -2.55 3.65 0.35
CA SER A 54 -2.68 3.97 1.77
C SER A 54 -2.63 5.46 2.05
N LEU A 55 -1.76 6.21 1.35
CA LEU A 55 -1.71 7.67 1.42
C LEU A 55 -2.99 8.30 0.91
N ILE A 56 -3.53 7.80 -0.21
CA ILE A 56 -4.81 8.28 -0.76
C ILE A 56 -5.93 8.00 0.23
N LEU A 57 -6.02 6.79 0.80
CA LEU A 57 -7.03 6.43 1.79
C LEU A 57 -6.94 7.30 3.04
N ALA A 58 -5.72 7.54 3.55
CA ALA A 58 -5.49 8.39 4.71
C ALA A 58 -5.90 9.84 4.42
N ALA A 59 -5.57 10.37 3.24
CA ALA A 59 -6.00 11.70 2.81
C ALA A 59 -7.53 11.81 2.69
N PHE A 60 -8.18 10.77 2.16
CA PHE A 60 -9.65 10.70 2.08
C PHE A 60 -10.29 10.67 3.47
N LEU A 61 -9.75 9.86 4.39
CA LEU A 61 -10.23 9.76 5.77
C LEU A 61 -10.04 11.07 6.54
N GLN A 62 -9.01 11.85 6.24
CA GLN A 62 -8.77 13.12 6.92
C GLN A 62 -9.63 14.27 6.36
N LEU A 63 -10.11 14.15 5.12
CA LEU A 63 -10.96 15.15 4.46
C LEU A 63 -12.46 14.96 4.71
N TYR A 64 -12.89 13.82 5.28
CA TYR A 64 -14.30 13.44 5.48
C TYR A 64 -14.56 13.05 6.93
#